data_AF-A0A950B6X5-F1
#
_entry.id   AF-A0A950B6X5-F1
#
_cell.length_a   1.000
_cell.length_b   1.000
_cell.length_c   1.000
_cell.angle_alpha   90.00
_cell.angle_beta   90.00
_cell.angle_gamma   90.00
#
_symmetry.space_group_name_H-M   'P 1'
#
loop_
_entity.id
_entity.type
_entity.pdbx_description
1 polymer ?
#
loop_
_entity_poly.entity_id
_entity_poly.type
_entity_poly.pdbx_seq_one_letter_code
_entity_poly.pdbx_strand_id
1 'polypeptide(L)'
;MQIDKLKQQHVDILRRITALRELTHAGVAGNAKAIAEGIIGMSAVIKLHLAVEDQALYPALQRGGNADLARLGRQYQDEMGPLAQAYDAFARRWNTAQRLHEDAEGFRADANNVLRRLHERMQHENREFYPRVEAQEEALA
;
A
#
# COMPACT_ATOMS: atom_id res chain seq x y z
N MET A 1 -18.19 4.41 -7.85
CA MET A 1 -17.56 3.41 -8.73
C MET A 1 -16.48 2.62 -7.98
N GLN A 2 -15.98 1.51 -8.53
CA GLN A 2 -14.97 0.66 -7.88
C GLN A 2 -13.68 1.43 -7.53
N ILE A 3 -13.33 2.44 -8.35
CA ILE A 3 -12.19 3.34 -8.14
C ILE A 3 -12.35 4.25 -6.91
N ASP A 4 -13.53 4.83 -6.67
CA ASP A 4 -13.77 5.68 -5.48
C ASP A 4 -13.49 4.95 -4.17
N LYS A 5 -13.85 3.66 -4.13
CA LYS A 5 -13.59 2.81 -2.96
C LYS A 5 -12.09 2.60 -2.75
N LEU A 6 -11.33 2.39 -3.83
CA LEU A 6 -9.87 2.25 -3.75
C LEU A 6 -9.20 3.56 -3.34
N LYS A 7 -9.66 4.70 -3.85
CA LYS A 7 -9.22 6.04 -3.39
C LYS A 7 -9.49 6.26 -1.91
N GLN A 8 -10.67 5.87 -1.42
CA GLN A 8 -10.98 5.96 0.01
C GLN A 8 -10.07 5.04 0.85
N GLN A 9 -9.78 3.84 0.36
CA GLN A 9 -8.80 2.94 0.99
C GLN A 9 -7.40 3.57 1.03
N HIS A 10 -6.96 4.28 -0.02
CA HIS A 10 -5.69 5.02 0.00
C HIS A 10 -5.67 6.06 1.12
N VAL A 11 -6.74 6.84 1.27
CA VAL A 11 -6.84 7.85 2.34
C VAL A 11 -6.67 7.20 3.72
N ASP A 12 -7.35 6.08 3.96
CA ASP A 12 -7.29 5.37 5.24
C ASP A 12 -5.92 4.73 5.49
N ILE A 13 -5.30 4.13 4.46
CA ILE A 13 -3.97 3.54 4.56
C ILE A 13 -2.92 4.61 4.82
N LEU A 14 -2.94 5.72 4.07
CA LEU A 14 -2.00 6.82 4.23
C LEU A 14 -2.10 7.46 5.63
N ARG A 15 -3.32 7.62 6.16
CA ARG A 15 -3.53 8.08 7.55
C ARG A 15 -2.87 7.15 8.57
N ARG A 16 -3.01 5.83 8.40
CA ARG A 16 -2.41 4.82 9.29
C ARG A 16 -0.88 4.80 9.19
N ILE A 17 -0.34 4.94 7.98
CA ILE A 17 1.11 5.08 7.76
C ILE A 17 1.66 6.32 8.48
N THR A 18 0.97 7.47 8.38
CA THR A 18 1.36 8.69 9.08
C THR A 18 1.36 8.50 10.60
N ALA A 19 0.30 7.93 11.17
CA ALA A 19 0.23 7.65 12.61
C ALA A 19 1.36 6.72 13.07
N LEU A 20 1.70 5.69 12.28
CA LEU A 20 2.82 4.81 12.60
C LEU A 20 4.18 5.54 12.56
N ARG A 21 4.37 6.43 11.60
CA ARG A 21 5.57 7.27 11.50
C ARG A 21 5.70 8.20 12.71
N GLU A 22 4.61 8.81 13.15
CA GLU A 22 4.59 9.66 14.35
C GLU A 22 5.00 8.88 15.60
N LEU A 23 4.43 7.69 15.83
CA LEU A 23 4.83 6.80 16.94
C LEU A 23 6.31 6.40 16.85
N THR A 24 6.79 6.10 15.64
CA THR A 24 8.19 5.72 15.39
C THR A 24 9.16 6.88 15.68
N HIS A 25 8.78 8.10 15.31
CA HIS A 25 9.55 9.31 15.60
C HIS A 25 9.53 9.67 17.09
N ALA A 26 8.40 9.47 17.78
CA ALA A 26 8.28 9.66 19.22
C ALA A 26 9.08 8.63 20.05
N GLY A 27 9.57 7.57 19.40
CA GLY A 27 10.48 6.58 19.98
C GLY A 27 9.91 5.17 19.91
N VAL A 28 10.62 4.27 19.22
CA VAL A 28 10.17 2.89 18.98
C VAL A 28 9.99 2.12 20.28
N ALA A 29 10.98 2.14 21.17
CA ALA A 29 10.91 1.38 22.42
C ALA A 29 9.73 1.81 23.31
N GLY A 30 9.50 3.12 23.47
CA GLY A 30 8.38 3.63 24.27
C GLY A 30 7.01 3.34 23.66
N ASN A 31 6.93 3.17 22.35
CA ASN A 31 5.68 2.98 21.61
C ASN A 31 5.52 1.57 21.01
N ALA A 32 6.37 0.61 21.38
CA ALA A 32 6.47 -0.69 20.71
C ALA A 32 5.13 -1.43 20.62
N LYS A 33 4.32 -1.39 21.69
CA LYS A 33 2.98 -1.98 21.69
C LYS A 33 2.04 -1.30 20.69
N ALA A 34 1.96 0.03 20.72
CA ALA A 34 1.10 0.80 19.81
C ALA A 34 1.54 0.65 18.34
N ILE A 35 2.85 0.57 18.09
CA ILE A 35 3.43 0.32 16.77
C ILE A 35 3.01 -1.07 16.26
N ALA A 36 3.19 -2.12 17.07
CA ALA A 36 2.80 -3.48 16.71
C ALA A 36 1.28 -3.59 16.43
N GLU A 37 0.45 -3.00 17.30
CA GLU A 37 -1.01 -2.93 17.12
C GLU A 37 -1.38 -2.16 15.84
N GLY A 38 -0.68 -1.06 15.55
CA GLY A 38 -0.84 -0.30 14.30
C GLY A 38 -0.54 -1.14 13.06
N ILE A 39 0.57 -1.89 13.08
CA ILE A 39 0.97 -2.81 12.00
C ILE A 39 -0.10 -3.89 11.79
N ILE A 40 -0.55 -4.54 12.86
CA ILE A 40 -1.62 -5.56 12.79
C ILE A 40 -2.90 -4.95 12.23
N GLY A 41 -3.33 -3.81 12.78
CA GLY A 41 -4.60 -3.16 12.45
C GLY A 41 -4.68 -2.64 11.01
N MET A 42 -3.56 -2.28 10.38
CA MET A 42 -3.53 -1.86 8.98
C MET A 42 -3.24 -3.00 7.99
N SER A 43 -2.67 -4.13 8.47
CA SER A 43 -2.20 -5.22 7.61
C SER A 43 -3.28 -5.84 6.74
N ALA A 44 -4.45 -6.13 7.30
CA ALA A 44 -5.54 -6.74 6.53
C ALA A 44 -6.03 -5.82 5.41
N VAL A 45 -6.14 -4.51 5.70
CA VAL A 45 -6.61 -3.51 4.73
C VAL A 45 -5.61 -3.36 3.59
N ILE A 46 -4.32 -3.21 3.89
CA ILE A 46 -3.27 -3.07 2.87
C ILE A 46 -3.22 -4.33 2.00
N LYS A 47 -3.14 -5.53 2.58
CA LYS A 47 -3.04 -6.77 1.81
C LYS A 47 -4.24 -6.99 0.89
N LEU A 48 -5.46 -6.72 1.38
CA LEU A 48 -6.66 -6.82 0.57
C LEU A 48 -6.65 -5.80 -0.58
N HIS A 49 -6.26 -4.56 -0.29
CA HIS A 49 -6.18 -3.51 -1.29
C HIS A 49 -5.21 -3.88 -2.42
N LEU A 50 -3.97 -4.25 -2.09
CA LEU A 50 -2.98 -4.67 -3.09
C LEU A 50 -3.47 -5.88 -3.91
N ALA A 51 -4.12 -6.85 -3.27
CA ALA A 51 -4.66 -8.03 -3.96
C ALA A 51 -5.81 -7.68 -4.92
N VAL A 52 -6.70 -6.75 -4.55
CA VAL A 52 -7.78 -6.29 -5.44
C VAL A 52 -7.21 -5.61 -6.68
N GLU A 53 -6.19 -4.77 -6.51
CA GLU A 53 -5.57 -4.11 -7.65
C GLU A 53 -4.84 -5.11 -8.57
N ASP A 54 -4.03 -5.99 -7.97
CA ASP A 54 -3.22 -6.99 -8.66
C ASP A 54 -4.06 -8.02 -9.44
N GLN A 55 -5.14 -8.50 -8.82
CA GLN A 55 -5.89 -9.66 -9.34
C GLN A 55 -7.15 -9.26 -10.11
N ALA A 56 -7.68 -8.06 -9.88
CA ALA A 56 -8.92 -7.61 -10.51
C ALA A 56 -8.71 -6.35 -11.36
N LEU A 57 -8.24 -5.25 -10.77
CA LEU A 57 -8.21 -3.95 -11.46
C LEU A 57 -7.27 -3.97 -12.67
N TYR A 58 -5.99 -4.29 -12.47
CA TYR A 58 -5.02 -4.26 -13.57
C TYR A 58 -5.36 -5.29 -14.66
N PRO A 59 -5.72 -6.55 -14.34
CA PRO A 59 -6.13 -7.51 -15.36
C PRO A 59 -7.39 -7.09 -16.13
N ALA A 60 -8.34 -6.40 -15.50
CA ALA A 60 -9.52 -5.89 -16.19
C ALA A 60 -9.15 -4.83 -17.25
N LEU A 61 -8.27 -3.89 -16.89
CA LEU A 61 -7.78 -2.85 -17.82
C LEU A 61 -6.97 -3.45 -18.97
N GLN A 62 -6.20 -4.50 -18.71
CA GLN A 62 -5.43 -5.21 -19.73
C GLN A 62 -6.29 -5.94 -20.76
N ARG A 63 -7.46 -6.44 -20.36
CA ARG A 63 -8.45 -7.05 -21.25
C ARG A 63 -9.34 -6.01 -21.95
N GLY A 64 -9.26 -4.75 -21.55
CA GLY A 64 -9.98 -3.64 -22.17
C GLY A 64 -9.48 -3.33 -23.58
N GLY A 65 -10.24 -2.50 -24.30
CA GLY A 65 -9.92 -2.10 -25.67
C GLY A 65 -8.85 -1.00 -25.81
N ASN A 66 -8.40 -0.39 -24.71
CA ASN A 66 -7.41 0.69 -24.73
C ASN A 66 -5.99 0.14 -24.53
N ALA A 67 -5.19 0.14 -25.59
CA ALA A 67 -3.83 -0.41 -25.58
C ALA A 67 -2.87 0.32 -24.62
N ASP A 68 -3.05 1.63 -24.44
CA ASP A 68 -2.21 2.43 -23.53
C ASP A 68 -2.53 2.12 -22.06
N LEU A 69 -3.81 2.01 -21.71
CA LEU A 69 -4.22 1.57 -20.37
C LEU A 69 -3.84 0.12 -20.09
N ALA A 70 -3.90 -0.75 -21.10
CA ALA A 70 -3.45 -2.13 -20.94
C ALA A 70 -1.95 -2.20 -20.64
N ARG A 71 -1.12 -1.38 -21.31
CA ARG A 71 0.32 -1.29 -21.04
C ARG A 71 0.58 -0.73 -19.65
N LEU A 72 -0.13 0.33 -19.26
CA LEU A 72 -0.02 0.92 -17.93
C LEU A 72 -0.41 -0.08 -16.84
N GLY A 73 -1.52 -0.79 -17.01
CA GLY A 73 -1.98 -1.83 -16.08
C GLY A 73 -0.95 -2.95 -15.90
N ARG A 74 -0.29 -3.41 -16.98
CA ARG A 74 0.80 -4.41 -16.87
C ARG A 74 1.98 -3.89 -16.03
N GLN A 75 2.42 -2.66 -16.31
CA GLN A 75 3.54 -2.07 -15.56
C GLN A 75 3.23 -2.00 -14.06
N TYR A 76 2.06 -1.49 -13.68
CA TYR A 76 1.67 -1.41 -12.28
C TYR A 76 1.56 -2.80 -11.65
N GLN A 77 1.06 -3.80 -12.38
CA GLN A 77 0.97 -5.18 -11.88
C GLN A 77 2.35 -5.81 -11.64
N ASP A 78 3.30 -5.66 -12.57
CA ASP A 78 4.65 -6.21 -12.44
C ASP A 78 5.39 -5.65 -11.20
N GLU A 79 5.14 -4.39 -10.87
CA GLU A 79 5.70 -3.72 -9.69
C GLU A 79 5.01 -4.14 -8.37
N MET A 80 3.77 -4.66 -8.43
CA MET A 80 2.93 -4.95 -7.27
C MET A 80 3.42 -6.17 -6.48
N GLY A 81 3.78 -7.27 -7.18
CA GLY A 81 4.20 -8.52 -6.57
C GLY A 81 5.33 -8.36 -5.54
N PRO A 82 6.48 -7.76 -5.92
CA PRO A 82 7.59 -7.50 -4.99
C PRO A 82 7.21 -6.59 -3.82
N LEU A 83 6.28 -5.65 -4.00
CA LEU A 83 5.83 -4.76 -2.94
C LEU A 83 4.95 -5.50 -1.93
N ALA A 84 4.00 -6.30 -2.40
CA ALA A 84 3.12 -7.10 -1.56
C ALA A 84 3.91 -8.10 -0.71
N GLN A 85 4.92 -8.75 -1.30
CA GLN A 85 5.83 -9.65 -0.59
C GLN A 85 6.65 -8.93 0.49
N ALA A 86 7.23 -7.76 0.15
CA ALA A 86 7.99 -6.96 1.11
C ALA A 86 7.13 -6.48 2.28
N TYR A 87 5.88 -6.08 2.02
CA TYR A 87 4.94 -5.69 3.06
C TYR A 87 4.53 -6.85 3.96
N ASP A 88 4.25 -8.03 3.39
CA ASP A 88 3.90 -9.22 4.17
C ASP A 88 5.06 -9.63 5.10
N ALA A 89 6.29 -9.63 4.59
CA ALA A 89 7.49 -9.91 5.39
C ALA A 89 7.68 -8.88 6.52
N PHE A 90 7.54 -7.59 6.21
CA PHE A 90 7.60 -6.51 7.19
C PHE A 90 6.57 -6.70 8.31
N ALA A 91 5.29 -6.89 7.94
CA ALA A 91 4.22 -7.05 8.90
C ALA A 91 4.42 -8.27 9.80
N ARG A 92 4.86 -9.41 9.24
CA ARG A 92 5.15 -10.62 10.01
C ARG A 92 6.32 -10.45 10.99
N ARG A 93 7.36 -9.71 10.60
CA ARG A 93 8.55 -9.51 11.43
C ARG A 93 8.27 -8.59 12.61
N TRP A 94 7.45 -7.56 12.43
CA TRP A 94 7.28 -6.46 13.37
C TRP A 94 5.90 -6.40 14.06
N ASN A 95 5.11 -7.49 14.00
CA ASN A 95 3.79 -7.56 14.61
C ASN A 95 3.78 -7.78 16.14
N THR A 96 4.93 -7.77 16.82
CA THR A 96 4.98 -7.86 18.28
C THR A 96 5.87 -6.78 18.88
N ALA A 97 5.48 -6.29 20.07
CA ALA A 97 6.27 -5.32 20.82
C ALA A 97 7.67 -5.86 21.15
N GLN A 98 7.79 -7.15 21.45
CA GLN A 98 9.06 -7.79 21.76
C GLN A 98 10.08 -7.62 20.61
N ARG A 99 9.68 -7.90 19.37
CA ARG A 99 10.55 -7.74 18.20
C ARG A 99 11.04 -6.30 18.06
N LEU A 100 10.15 -5.34 18.25
CA LEU A 100 10.46 -3.90 18.19
C LEU A 100 11.43 -3.46 19.29
N HIS A 101 11.37 -4.08 20.48
CA HIS A 101 12.33 -3.84 21.56
C HIS A 101 13.69 -4.47 21.28
N GLU A 102 13.70 -5.68 20.73
CA GLU A 102 14.93 -6.41 20.40
C GLU A 102 15.74 -5.72 19.30
N ASP A 103 15.07 -5.09 18.32
CA ASP A 103 15.72 -4.51 17.14
C ASP A 103 14.99 -3.25 16.64
N ALA A 104 15.07 -2.17 17.41
CA ALA A 104 14.41 -0.90 17.07
C ALA A 104 14.97 -0.27 15.79
N GLU A 105 16.29 -0.36 15.55
CA GLU A 105 16.93 0.23 14.37
C GLU A 105 16.63 -0.59 13.11
N GLY A 106 16.61 -1.92 13.20
CA GLY A 106 16.16 -2.78 12.10
C GLY A 106 14.70 -2.50 11.75
N PHE A 107 13.83 -2.25 12.74
CA PHE A 107 12.47 -1.82 12.46
C PHE A 107 12.43 -0.50 11.71
N ARG A 108 13.19 0.52 12.13
CA ARG A 108 13.24 1.82 11.45
C ARG A 108 13.68 1.67 10.00
N ALA A 109 14.72 0.87 9.75
CA ALA A 109 15.24 0.62 8.41
C ALA A 109 14.18 -0.06 7.52
N ASP A 110 13.57 -1.14 8.00
CA ASP A 110 12.54 -1.87 7.27
C ASP A 110 11.29 -1.00 7.03
N ALA A 111 10.83 -0.25 8.03
CA ALA A 111 9.68 0.65 7.95
C ALA A 111 9.92 1.78 6.94
N ASN A 112 11.10 2.41 6.96
CA ASN A 112 11.47 3.46 6.02
C ASN A 112 11.54 2.94 4.58
N ASN A 113 11.92 1.69 4.36
CA ASN A 113 11.92 1.09 3.04
C ASN A 113 10.49 0.77 2.58
N VAL A 114 9.79 -0.09 3.31
CA VAL A 114 8.51 -0.66 2.89
C VAL A 114 7.39 0.37 2.87
N LEU A 115 7.25 1.18 3.92
CA LEU A 115 6.17 2.17 4.01
C LEU A 115 6.37 3.33 3.06
N ARG A 116 7.62 3.67 2.72
CA ARG A 116 7.91 4.66 1.67
C ARG A 116 7.46 4.16 0.31
N ARG A 117 7.82 2.92 -0.06
CA ARG A 117 7.40 2.32 -1.35
C ARG A 117 5.87 2.24 -1.48
N LEU A 118 5.17 1.85 -0.42
CA LEU A 118 3.70 1.86 -0.41
C LEU A 118 3.13 3.27 -0.59
N HIS A 119 3.67 4.25 0.14
CA HIS A 119 3.23 5.63 0.04
C HIS A 119 3.46 6.21 -1.36
N GLU A 120 4.66 6.02 -1.93
CA GLU A 120 4.99 6.48 -3.29
C GLU A 120 4.04 5.86 -4.31
N ARG A 121 3.82 4.55 -4.25
CA ARG A 121 2.89 3.86 -5.13
C ARG A 121 1.49 4.48 -5.12
N MET A 122 0.90 4.64 -3.93
CA MET A 122 -0.44 5.22 -3.80
C MET A 122 -0.52 6.67 -4.33
N GLN A 123 0.56 7.44 -4.19
CA GLN A 123 0.64 8.79 -4.78
C GLN A 123 0.67 8.73 -6.31
N HIS A 124 1.45 7.82 -6.89
CA HIS A 124 1.49 7.61 -8.34
C HIS A 124 0.14 7.12 -8.87
N GLU A 125 -0.52 6.18 -8.21
CA GLU A 125 -1.84 5.69 -8.59
C GLU A 125 -2.87 6.81 -8.56
N ASN A 126 -2.90 7.61 -7.49
CA ASN A 126 -3.85 8.71 -7.35
C ASN A 126 -3.64 9.82 -8.40
N ARG A 127 -2.39 10.10 -8.79
CA ARG A 127 -2.05 11.23 -9.68
C ARG A 127 -2.05 10.85 -11.15
N GLU A 128 -1.66 9.61 -11.46
CA GLU A 128 -1.39 9.21 -12.84
C GLU A 128 -2.30 8.07 -13.30
N PHE A 129 -2.59 7.09 -12.44
CA PHE A 129 -3.32 5.89 -12.84
C PHE A 129 -4.84 6.09 -12.81
N TYR A 130 -5.41 6.38 -11.65
CA TYR A 130 -6.86 6.50 -11.47
C TYR A 130 -7.50 7.56 -12.38
N PRO A 131 -6.92 8.75 -12.59
CA PRO A 131 -7.51 9.74 -13.50
C PRO A 131 -7.64 9.24 -14.94
N ARG A 132 -6.69 8.40 -15.41
CA ARG A 132 -6.75 7.82 -16.76
C ARG A 132 -7.79 6.72 -16.87
N VAL A 133 -7.99 5.95 -15.81
CA VAL A 133 -9.04 4.92 -15.75
C VAL A 133 -10.41 5.59 -15.77
N GLU A 134 -10.63 6.62 -14.96
CA GLU A 134 -11.88 7.36 -14.90
C GLU A 134 -12.21 8.04 -16.22
N ALA A 135 -11.24 8.71 -16.85
CA ALA A 135 -11.42 9.32 -18.16
C ALA A 135 -11.84 8.30 -19.25
N GLN A 136 -11.35 7.06 -19.16
CA GLN A 136 -11.75 5.99 -20.07
C GLN A 136 -13.15 5.45 -19.76
N GLU A 137 -13.52 5.32 -18.49
CA GLU A 137 -14.88 4.93 -18.08
C GLU A 137 -15.91 5.97 -18.54
N GLU A 138 -15.59 7.26 -18.37
CA GLU A 138 -16.43 8.38 -18.85
C GLU A 138 -16.56 8.41 -20.37
N ALA A 139 -15.48 8.12 -21.11
CA ALA A 139 -15.53 8.08 -22.58
C ALA A 139 -16.35 6.90 -23.14
N LEU A 140 -16.63 5.88 -22.32
CA LEU A 140 -17.40 4.69 -22.68
C LEU A 140 -18.86 4.73 -22.18
N ALA A 141 -19.20 5.70 -21.31
CA ALA A 141 -20.52 5.89 -20.72
C ALA A 141 -21.44 6.75 -21.62
#